data_AF-A0A970XCR5-F1
#
_entry.id   AF-A0A970XCR5-F1
#
_cell.length_a   1.000
_cell.length_b   1.000
_cell.length_c   1.000
_cell.angle_alpha   90.00
_cell.angle_beta   90.00
_cell.angle_gamma   90.00
#
_symmetry.space_group_name_H-M   'P 1'
#
loop_
_entity.id
_entity.type
_entity.pdbx_description
1 polymer ?
#
loop_
_entity_poly.entity_id
_entity_poly.type
_entity_poly.pdbx_seq_one_letter_code
_entity_poly.pdbx_strand_id
1 'polypeptide(L)' 'MAKAGMRRPDPSEPHGTESNKITHFPKNQVKPVDELQGKAKHTKEKANPILYKNSDGSYRSV' A
#
# COMPACT_ATOMS: atom_id res chain seq x y z
N MET A 1 12.76 4.33 34.19
CA MET A 1 12.39 3.17 33.34
C MET A 1 11.44 3.66 32.28
N ALA A 2 11.87 3.79 31.03
CA ALA A 2 10.93 4.13 29.96
C ALA A 2 10.02 2.92 29.76
N LYS A 3 8.70 3.06 29.97
CA LYS A 3 7.76 2.06 29.48
C LYS A 3 7.88 2.09 27.96
N ALA A 4 8.67 1.17 27.40
CA ALA A 4 8.58 0.84 26.00
C ALA A 4 7.09 0.63 25.70
N GLY A 5 6.56 1.37 24.73
CA GLY A 5 5.13 1.44 24.46
C GLY A 5 4.49 0.05 24.39
N MET A 6 3.19 -0.03 24.66
CA MET A 6 2.44 -1.28 24.52
C MET A 6 2.66 -1.83 23.11
N ARG A 7 3.12 -3.08 23.01
CA ARG A 7 3.36 -3.78 21.75
C ARG A 7 2.05 -3.76 20.95
N ARG A 8 2.06 -3.20 19.74
CA ARG A 8 0.92 -3.32 18.82
C ARG A 8 0.89 -4.76 18.31
N PRO A 9 -0.13 -5.55 18.67
CA PRO A 9 -0.22 -6.92 18.19
C PRO A 9 -0.59 -6.90 16.71
N ASP A 10 0.06 -7.75 15.93
CA ASP A 10 -0.26 -7.89 14.52
C ASP A 10 -1.66 -8.51 14.37
N PRO A 11 -2.49 -8.09 13.41
CA PRO A 11 -3.80 -8.71 13.15
C PRO A 11 -3.73 -10.23 12.96
N SER A 12 -2.57 -10.76 12.59
CA SER A 12 -2.29 -12.18 12.33
C SER A 12 -1.76 -12.93 13.55
N GLU A 13 -1.44 -12.22 14.64
CA GLU A 13 -0.81 -12.85 15.79
C GLU A 13 -1.85 -13.48 16.72
N PRO A 14 -1.64 -14.75 17.12
CA PRO A 14 -2.41 -15.32 18.21
C PRO A 14 -2.08 -14.59 19.53
N HIS A 15 -3.04 -13.92 20.13
CA HIS A 15 -2.80 -13.12 21.33
C HIS A 15 -2.92 -13.98 22.61
N GLY A 16 -1.80 -14.54 23.08
CA GLY A 16 -1.75 -15.34 24.31
C GLY A 16 -1.77 -16.85 24.03
N THR A 17 -2.77 -17.59 24.51
CA THR A 17 -2.88 -19.06 24.34
C THR A 17 -3.56 -19.48 23.03
N GLU A 18 -3.48 -18.66 22.00
CA GLU A 18 -4.25 -18.85 20.77
C GLU A 18 -3.66 -19.97 19.87
N SER A 19 -4.56 -20.66 19.16
CA SER A 19 -4.50 -22.05 18.67
C SER A 19 -3.95 -22.21 17.23
N ASN A 20 -3.76 -23.44 16.72
CA ASN A 20 -3.29 -23.83 15.36
C ASN A 20 -4.23 -23.40 14.19
N LYS A 21 -4.95 -22.29 14.31
CA LYS A 21 -5.92 -21.84 13.31
C LYS A 21 -5.25 -20.91 12.30
N ILE A 22 -5.44 -21.23 11.01
CA ILE A 22 -5.02 -20.39 9.89
C ILE A 22 -5.96 -19.18 9.81
N THR A 23 -5.40 -17.97 9.87
CA THR A 23 -6.16 -16.72 9.78
C THR A 23 -6.58 -16.46 8.34
N HIS A 24 -7.88 -16.65 8.04
CA HIS A 24 -8.44 -16.37 6.72
C HIS A 24 -8.86 -14.90 6.61
N PHE A 25 -7.89 -14.03 6.32
CA PHE A 25 -8.21 -12.64 6.01
C PHE A 25 -8.75 -12.49 4.58
N PRO A 26 -9.76 -11.65 4.37
CA PRO A 26 -10.22 -11.33 3.03
C PRO A 26 -9.11 -10.65 2.25
N LYS A 27 -8.93 -11.06 0.99
CA LYS A 27 -8.00 -10.40 0.09
C LYS A 27 -8.47 -8.98 -0.18
N ASN A 28 -7.51 -8.07 -0.30
CA ASN A 28 -7.80 -6.68 -0.64
C ASN A 28 -8.59 -6.62 -1.95
N GLN A 29 -9.74 -5.93 -1.94
CA GLN A 29 -10.61 -5.78 -3.11
C GLN A 29 -10.24 -4.56 -3.95
N VAL A 30 -9.31 -3.72 -3.48
CA VAL A 30 -8.86 -2.57 -4.26
C VAL A 30 -8.18 -3.03 -5.53
N LYS A 31 -8.39 -2.26 -6.60
CA LYS A 31 -7.69 -2.49 -7.85
C LYS A 31 -6.18 -2.39 -7.60
N PRO A 32 -5.38 -3.24 -8.25
CA PRO A 32 -3.94 -3.05 -8.27
C PRO A 32 -3.60 -1.64 -8.72
N VAL A 33 -2.56 -1.07 -8.12
CA VAL A 33 -1.99 0.19 -8.59
C VAL A 33 -1.44 -0.04 -9.99
N ASP A 34 -1.61 0.94 -10.88
CA ASP A 34 -1.11 0.86 -12.25
C ASP A 34 0.42 0.67 -12.28
N GLU A 35 0.89 -0.12 -13.24
CA GLU A 35 2.31 -0.37 -13.41
C GLU A 35 3.07 0.90 -13.78
N LEU A 36 4.19 1.15 -13.08
CA LEU A 36 5.16 2.16 -13.50
C LEU A 36 5.72 1.82 -14.88
N GLN A 37 5.77 2.80 -15.79
CA GLN A 37 6.21 2.62 -17.17
C GLN A 37 7.52 3.36 -17.49
N GLY A 38 8.21 2.93 -18.54
CA GLY A 38 9.32 3.66 -19.15
C GLY A 38 10.58 3.75 -18.28
N LYS A 39 11.24 4.92 -18.29
CA LYS A 39 12.48 5.14 -17.53
C LYS A 39 12.28 4.96 -16.03
N ALA A 40 11.09 5.25 -15.49
CA ALA A 40 10.78 5.00 -14.08
C ALA A 40 10.72 3.50 -13.71
N LYS A 41 10.49 2.62 -14.70
CA LYS A 41 10.55 1.16 -14.51
C LYS A 41 11.97 0.61 -14.63
N HIS A 42 12.76 1.15 -15.55
CA HIS A 42 14.04 0.56 -15.99
C HIS A 42 15.30 1.30 -15.54
N THR A 43 15.18 2.51 -14.98
CA THR A 43 16.30 3.34 -14.52
C THR A 43 15.99 3.91 -13.13
N LYS A 44 16.93 4.64 -12.51
CA LYS A 44 16.74 5.28 -11.19
C LYS A 44 15.94 6.59 -11.26
N GLU A 45 15.45 6.95 -12.44
CA GLU A 45 14.66 8.16 -12.66
C GLU A 45 13.31 8.04 -11.96
N LYS A 46 12.84 9.15 -11.36
CA LYS A 46 11.51 9.19 -10.75
C LYS A 46 10.43 9.20 -11.83
N ALA A 47 9.25 8.69 -11.49
CA ALA A 47 8.09 8.80 -12.35
C ALA A 47 7.69 10.28 -12.52
N ASN A 48 7.28 10.63 -13.74
CA ASN A 48 6.65 11.92 -13.99
C ASN A 48 5.33 12.03 -13.21
N PRO A 49 4.89 13.25 -12.84
CA PRO A 49 3.60 13.45 -12.20
C PRO A 49 2.47 12.90 -13.06
N ILE A 50 1.48 12.31 -12.40
CA ILE A 50 0.30 11.77 -13.08
C ILE A 50 -0.51 12.94 -13.65
N LEU A 51 -0.76 12.91 -14.96
CA LEU A 51 -1.58 13.91 -15.65
C LEU A 51 -3.02 13.44 -15.69
N TYR A 52 -3.93 14.22 -15.12
CA TYR A 52 -5.36 13.96 -15.18
C TYR A 52 -5.99 14.78 -16.29
N LYS A 53 -6.84 14.14 -17.10
CA LYS A 53 -7.63 14.83 -18.12
C LYS A 53 -8.84 15.50 -17.46
N ASN A 54 -8.92 16.82 -17.58
CA ASN A 54 -10.05 17.59 -17.09
C ASN A 54 -11.23 17.54 -18.08
N SER A 55 -12.41 17.99 -17.63
CA SER A 55 -13.64 18.04 -18.42
C SER A 55 -13.57 19.00 -19.63
N ASP A 56 -12.75 20.04 -19.54
CA ASP A 56 -12.44 21.01 -20.59
C ASP A 56 -11.38 20.50 -21.58
N GLY A 57 -10.85 19.28 -21.38
CA GLY A 57 -9.85 18.66 -22.25
C GLY A 57 -8.40 19.08 -21.96
N SER A 58 -8.19 19.97 -20.99
CA SER A 58 -6.85 20.31 -20.48
C SER A 58 -6.29 19.20 -19.57
N TYR A 59 -4.97 19.08 -19.48
CA TYR A 59 -4.32 18.15 -18.54
C TYR A 59 -3.81 18.91 -17.32
N ARG A 60 -4.09 18.40 -16.11
CA ARG A 60 -3.56 18.95 -14.86
C ARG A 60 -2.66 17.94 -14.16
N SER A 61 -1.46 18.37 -13.77
CA SER A 61 -0.61 17.66 -12.83
C SER A 61 -1.03 17.95 -11.39
N VAL A 62 -0.92 16.96 -10.51
CA VAL A 62 -1.08 17.17 -9.05
C VAL A 62 0.18 17.81 -8.47
#